data_AF-A0AAJ2NS93-F1
#
_entry.id   AF-A0AAJ2NS93-F1
#
_cell.length_a   1.000
_cell.length_b   1.000
_cell.length_c   1.000
_cell.angle_alpha   90.00
_cell.angle_beta   90.00
_cell.angle_gamma   90.00
#
_symmetry.space_group_name_H-M   'P 1'
#
loop_
_entity.id
_entity.type
_entity.pdbx_description
1 polymer ?
#
loop_
_entity_poly.entity_id
_entity_poly.type
_entity_poly.pdbx_seq_one_letter_code
_entity_poly.pdbx_strand_id
1 'polypeptide(L)'
;FNVKLAVENVGYNGSSIFTQNEFTSFLGNIDETAGYLIDTGHANLNGWDIPQVIKDVKNRLLALHLHDNNGTGDDHLPIGEGTIQWKEIFSAINEDSIHCQLILEYA
;
A
#
# COMPACT_ATOMS: atom_id res chain seq x y z
N PHE A 1 -21.74 13.52 -5.69
CA PHE A 1 -20.48 14.24 -5.96
C PHE A 1 -19.54 13.31 -6.73
N ASN A 2 -18.72 13.82 -7.65
CA ASN A 2 -17.75 12.99 -8.38
C ASN A 2 -16.39 13.03 -7.66
N VAL A 3 -16.34 12.50 -6.44
CA VAL A 3 -15.15 12.45 -5.58
C VAL A 3 -14.88 10.99 -5.24
N LYS A 4 -13.60 10.58 -5.32
CA LYS A 4 -13.11 9.29 -4.87
C LYS A 4 -12.37 9.48 -3.55
N LEU A 5 -12.62 8.58 -2.60
CA LEU A 5 -11.95 8.53 -1.31
C LEU A 5 -10.94 7.37 -1.33
N ALA A 6 -9.82 7.53 -0.65
CA ALA A 6 -8.85 6.46 -0.45
C ALA A 6 -8.70 6.17 1.04
N VAL A 7 -8.69 4.89 1.40
CA VAL A 7 -8.22 4.43 2.71
C VAL A 7 -6.77 3.97 2.57
N GLU A 8 -5.91 4.46 3.44
CA GLU A 8 -4.48 4.18 3.47
C GLU A 8 -4.14 3.25 4.63
N ASN A 9 -3.20 2.32 4.42
CA ASN A 9 -2.63 1.54 5.51
C ASN A 9 -1.60 2.38 6.27
N VAL A 10 -1.95 2.84 7.47
CA VAL A 10 -1.09 3.70 8.29
C VAL A 10 -0.68 3.04 9.61
N GLY A 11 0.45 3.52 10.15
CA GLY A 11 0.90 3.20 11.49
C GLY A 11 1.71 1.91 11.62
N TYR A 12 2.43 1.78 12.73
CA TYR A 12 3.24 0.61 13.10
C TYR A 12 3.34 0.51 14.63
N ASN A 13 3.87 -0.59 15.18
CA ASN A 13 4.10 -0.76 16.62
C ASN A 13 2.87 -0.48 17.52
N GLY A 14 1.71 -1.03 17.15
CA GLY A 14 0.47 -0.90 17.92
C GLY A 14 -0.37 0.35 17.61
N SER A 15 0.09 1.22 16.68
CA SER A 15 -0.72 2.30 16.12
C SER A 15 -1.47 1.88 14.84
N SER A 16 -1.07 0.78 14.20
CA SER A 16 -1.82 0.22 13.07
C SER A 16 -3.16 -0.35 13.54
N ILE A 17 -4.22 0.02 12.85
CA ILE A 17 -5.60 -0.39 13.15
C ILE A 17 -6.02 -1.69 12.44
N PHE A 18 -5.27 -2.13 11.43
CA PHE A 18 -5.60 -3.29 10.61
C PHE A 18 -4.40 -4.21 10.44
N THR A 19 -4.65 -5.52 10.50
CA THR A 19 -3.83 -6.50 9.81
C THR A 19 -4.02 -6.40 8.29
N GLN A 20 -3.14 -7.00 7.50
CA GLN A 20 -3.29 -7.05 6.03
C GLN A 20 -4.68 -7.56 5.62
N ASN A 21 -5.15 -8.66 6.22
CA ASN A 21 -6.44 -9.26 5.87
C ASN A 21 -7.64 -8.40 6.28
N GLU A 22 -7.55 -7.70 7.41
CA GLU A 22 -8.59 -6.76 7.83
C GLU A 22 -8.63 -5.55 6.91
N PHE A 23 -7.46 -5.05 6.48
CA PHE A 23 -7.36 -3.95 5.52
C PHE A 23 -7.98 -4.31 4.18
N THR A 24 -7.63 -5.46 3.58
CA THR A 24 -8.18 -5.89 2.28
C THR A 24 -9.69 -6.14 2.32
N SER A 25 -10.23 -6.47 3.49
CA SER A 25 -11.67 -6.72 3.71
C SER A 25 -12.46 -5.45 4.06
N PHE A 26 -11.78 -4.37 4.47
CA PHE A 26 -12.41 -3.20 5.09
C PHE A 26 -13.49 -2.55 4.20
N LEU A 27 -13.22 -2.42 2.89
CA LEU A 27 -14.17 -1.79 1.97
C LEU A 27 -15.27 -2.74 1.46
N GLY A 28 -15.34 -3.99 1.92
CA GLY A 28 -16.27 -5.00 1.39
C GLY A 28 -17.77 -4.62 1.45
N ASN A 29 -18.15 -3.80 2.43
CA ASN A 29 -19.51 -3.25 2.58
C ASN A 29 -19.59 -1.73 2.34
N ILE A 30 -18.50 -1.12 1.83
CA ILE A 30 -18.44 0.30 1.51
C ILE A 30 -18.56 0.44 0.00
N ASP A 31 -19.41 1.36 -0.46
CA ASP A 31 -19.67 1.58 -1.87
C ASP A 31 -18.40 2.03 -2.64
N GLU A 32 -18.45 1.94 -3.97
CA GLU A 32 -17.34 2.19 -4.89
C GLU A 32 -16.81 3.64 -4.89
N THR A 33 -17.38 4.56 -4.11
CA THR A 33 -16.78 5.88 -3.89
C THR A 33 -15.46 5.80 -3.11
N ALA A 34 -15.24 4.74 -2.34
CA ALA A 34 -13.98 4.47 -1.65
C ALA A 34 -13.11 3.46 -2.41
N GLY A 35 -11.80 3.63 -2.36
CA GLY A 35 -10.81 2.67 -2.81
C GLY A 35 -9.60 2.62 -1.87
N TYR A 36 -8.59 1.87 -2.25
CA TYR A 36 -7.39 1.66 -1.46
C TYR A 36 -6.24 2.56 -1.94
N LEU A 37 -5.46 3.04 -0.99
CA LEU A 37 -4.12 3.55 -1.20
C LEU A 37 -3.17 2.66 -0.40
N ILE A 38 -2.12 2.15 -1.04
CA ILE A 38 -1.12 1.35 -0.34
C ILE A 38 0.13 2.18 -0.11
N ASP A 39 0.47 2.39 1.16
CA ASP A 39 1.77 2.89 1.57
C ASP A 39 2.72 1.70 1.72
N THR A 40 3.79 1.71 0.91
CA THR A 40 4.80 0.64 0.88
C THR A 40 5.65 0.58 2.14
N GLY A 41 5.93 1.73 2.76
CA GLY A 41 6.71 1.81 3.99
C GLY A 41 5.96 1.27 5.19
N HIS A 42 4.72 1.71 5.40
CA HIS A 42 3.85 1.19 6.44
C HIS A 42 3.59 -0.32 6.25
N ALA A 43 3.42 -0.79 5.02
CA ALA A 43 3.26 -2.22 4.76
C ALA A 43 4.52 -3.02 5.14
N ASN A 44 5.71 -2.51 4.80
CA ASN A 44 6.98 -3.14 5.20
C ASN A 44 7.16 -3.18 6.72
N LEU A 45 6.82 -2.09 7.42
CA LEU A 45 6.89 -2.00 8.88
C LEU A 45 6.00 -3.01 9.60
N ASN A 46 4.87 -3.36 9.00
CA ASN A 46 3.94 -4.35 9.56
C ASN A 46 4.19 -5.77 9.02
N GLY A 47 5.24 -5.98 8.22
CA GLY A 47 5.59 -7.30 7.66
C GLY A 47 4.54 -7.83 6.69
N TRP A 48 3.85 -6.95 5.97
CA TRP A 48 2.85 -7.34 4.98
C TRP A 48 3.50 -7.90 3.71
N ASP A 49 2.79 -8.79 3.04
CA ASP A 49 3.12 -9.22 1.68
C ASP A 49 2.64 -8.14 0.70
N ILE A 50 3.52 -7.18 0.39
CA ILE A 50 3.19 -6.01 -0.44
C ILE A 50 2.70 -6.43 -1.85
N PRO A 51 3.36 -7.35 -2.57
CA PRO A 51 2.84 -7.86 -3.83
C PRO A 51 1.43 -8.47 -3.70
N GLN A 52 1.18 -9.27 -2.66
CA GLN A 52 -0.13 -9.93 -2.48
C GLN A 52 -1.24 -8.93 -2.13
N VAL A 53 -1.00 -7.99 -1.20
CA VAL A 53 -2.01 -6.99 -0.82
C VAL A 53 -2.40 -6.11 -2.02
N ILE A 54 -1.44 -5.73 -2.88
CA ILE A 54 -1.71 -5.02 -4.15
C ILE A 54 -2.66 -5.83 -5.04
N LYS A 55 -2.42 -7.14 -5.19
CA LYS A 55 -3.25 -8.03 -6.00
C LYS A 55 -4.65 -8.21 -5.41
N ASP A 56 -4.74 -8.34 -4.09
CA ASP A 56 -6.00 -8.53 -3.38
C ASP A 56 -6.93 -7.32 -3.55
N VAL A 57 -6.37 -6.10 -3.56
CA VAL A 57 -7.15 -4.86 -3.67
C VAL A 57 -7.23 -4.29 -5.10
N LYS A 58 -6.66 -4.94 -6.10
CA LYS A 58 -6.43 -4.39 -7.45
C LYS A 58 -7.66 -3.75 -8.12
N ASN A 59 -8.85 -4.28 -7.87
CA ASN A 59 -10.10 -3.78 -8.48
C ASN A 59 -10.52 -2.41 -7.92
N ARG A 60 -10.01 -2.02 -6.75
CA ARG A 60 -10.32 -0.76 -6.05
C ARG A 60 -9.05 -0.01 -5.65
N LEU A 61 -7.89 -0.36 -6.20
CA LEU A 61 -6.62 0.30 -5.92
C LEU A 61 -6.53 1.63 -6.68
N LEU A 62 -6.43 2.74 -5.95
CA LEU A 62 -6.40 4.08 -6.52
C LEU A 62 -4.96 4.59 -6.67
N ALA A 63 -4.12 4.35 -5.67
CA ALA A 63 -2.75 4.84 -5.65
C ALA A 63 -1.83 3.97 -4.77
N LEU A 64 -0.53 4.13 -4.97
CA LEU A 64 0.50 3.71 -4.02
C LEU A 64 1.34 4.91 -3.62
N HIS A 65 1.70 4.97 -2.35
CA HIS A 65 2.80 5.80 -1.85
C HIS A 65 4.08 4.97 -1.79
N LEU A 66 5.13 5.48 -2.45
CA LEU A 66 6.36 4.79 -2.74
C LEU A 66 7.53 5.47 -2.04
N HIS A 67 8.09 4.76 -1.07
CA HIS A 67 9.37 5.05 -0.43
C HIS A 67 9.86 3.78 0.25
N ASP A 68 11.12 3.77 0.66
CA ASP A 68 11.73 2.63 1.32
C ASP A 68 11.87 2.83 2.83
N ASN A 69 12.11 1.75 3.55
CA ASN A 69 12.59 1.76 4.93
C ASN A 69 13.23 0.42 5.30
N ASN A 70 13.84 0.35 6.48
CA ASN A 70 14.54 -0.84 6.97
C ASN A 70 13.65 -1.80 7.78
N GLY A 71 12.33 -1.61 7.75
CA GLY A 71 11.37 -2.39 8.55
C GLY A 71 11.39 -2.07 10.05
N THR A 72 12.09 -1.03 10.48
CA THR A 72 12.24 -0.64 11.89
C THR A 72 11.74 0.77 12.20
N GLY A 73 11.58 1.60 11.18
CA GLY A 73 11.10 2.97 11.28
C GLY A 73 10.52 3.46 9.96
N ASP A 74 9.73 4.52 10.04
CA ASP A 74 9.10 5.14 8.88
C ASP A 74 10.02 6.20 8.26
N ASP A 75 11.14 5.72 7.71
CA ASP A 75 12.31 6.54 7.41
C ASP A 75 12.23 7.31 6.07
N HIS A 76 11.23 7.00 5.22
CA HIS A 76 11.08 7.57 3.87
C HIS A 76 12.38 7.57 3.04
N LEU A 77 13.11 6.44 3.05
CA LEU A 77 14.36 6.31 2.31
C LEU A 77 14.10 6.27 0.79
N PRO A 78 15.09 6.65 -0.04
CA PRO A 78 15.02 6.43 -1.48
C PRO A 78 14.75 4.97 -1.82
N ILE A 79 13.92 4.73 -2.84
CA ILE A 79 13.65 3.39 -3.39
C ILE A 79 14.96 2.63 -3.64
N GLY A 80 15.12 1.49 -2.98
CA GLY A 80 16.29 0.60 -3.09
C GLY A 80 17.35 0.79 -2.00
N GLU A 81 17.17 1.77 -1.11
CA GLU A 81 18.07 2.01 0.04
C GLU A 81 17.59 1.34 1.34
N GLY A 82 16.44 0.66 1.31
CA GLY A 82 15.91 -0.09 2.45
C GLY A 82 15.77 -1.58 2.15
N THR A 83 14.77 -2.21 2.77
CA THR A 83 14.56 -3.67 2.68
C THR A 83 13.36 -4.05 1.83
N ILE A 84 12.68 -3.09 1.20
CA ILE A 84 11.51 -3.37 0.37
C ILE A 84 11.93 -4.06 -0.93
N GLN A 85 11.25 -5.16 -1.26
CA GLN A 85 11.50 -5.97 -2.45
C GLN A 85 10.85 -5.37 -3.71
N TRP A 86 11.36 -4.21 -4.16
CA TRP A 86 10.79 -3.43 -5.27
C TRP A 86 10.55 -4.19 -6.57
N LYS A 87 11.44 -5.12 -6.91
CA LYS A 87 11.29 -5.94 -8.12
C LYS A 87 9.98 -6.73 -8.09
N GLU A 88 9.59 -7.26 -6.93
CA GLU A 88 8.39 -8.06 -6.75
C GLU A 88 7.13 -7.18 -6.83
N ILE A 89 7.18 -5.99 -6.23
CA ILE A 89 6.11 -4.98 -6.29
C ILE A 89 5.84 -4.56 -7.74
N PHE A 90 6.87 -4.16 -8.47
CA PHE A 90 6.70 -3.74 -9.87
C PHE A 90 6.33 -4.91 -10.79
N SER A 91 6.75 -6.14 -10.48
CA SER A 91 6.27 -7.34 -11.20
C SER A 91 4.77 -7.53 -11.00
N ALA A 92 4.28 -7.44 -9.76
CA ALA A 92 2.86 -7.58 -9.45
C ALA A 92 1.99 -6.52 -10.17
N ILE A 93 2.43 -5.27 -10.19
CA ILE A 93 1.73 -4.19 -10.90
C ILE A 93 1.64 -4.47 -12.41
N ASN A 94 2.73 -4.96 -13.01
CA ASN A 94 2.79 -5.23 -14.45
C ASN A 94 2.01 -6.50 -14.85
N GLU A 95 2.19 -7.61 -14.13
CA GLU A 95 1.55 -8.90 -14.44
C GLU A 95 0.02 -8.82 -14.40
N ASP A 96 -0.52 -8.09 -13.42
CA ASP A 96 -1.96 -7.93 -13.25
C ASP A 96 -2.54 -6.73 -14.01
N SER A 97 -1.72 -6.03 -14.82
CA SER A 97 -2.12 -4.82 -15.58
C SER A 97 -2.82 -3.78 -14.70
N ILE A 98 -2.27 -3.55 -13.50
CA ILE A 98 -2.87 -2.69 -12.49
C ILE A 98 -2.66 -1.22 -12.88
N HIS A 99 -3.76 -0.48 -13.01
CA HIS A 99 -3.74 0.95 -13.32
C HIS A 99 -4.08 1.76 -12.07
N CYS A 100 -3.05 2.30 -11.42
CA CYS A 100 -3.17 3.17 -10.24
C CYS A 100 -2.12 4.29 -10.32
N GLN A 101 -2.25 5.30 -9.46
CA GLN A 101 -1.24 6.36 -9.36
C GLN A 101 -0.04 5.87 -8.55
N LEU A 102 1.17 6.09 -9.05
CA LEU A 102 2.41 5.82 -8.33
C LEU A 102 2.98 7.15 -7.83
N ILE A 103 2.98 7.35 -6.52
CA ILE A 103 3.31 8.63 -5.89
C ILE A 103 4.56 8.43 -5.04
N LEU A 104 5.60 9.23 -5.28
CA LEU A 104 6.79 9.27 -4.44
C LEU A 104 6.47 10.08 -3.18
N GLU A 105 6.58 9.46 -2.00
CA GLU A 105 6.26 10.11 -0.72
C GLU A 105 7.52 10.23 0.15
N TYR A 106 8.02 11.45 0.29
CA TYR A 106 9.26 11.74 1.00
C TYR A 106 9.08 12.94 1.92
N ALA A 107 9.71 12.88 3.10
CA ALA A 107 9.74 13.95 4.09
C ALA A 107 11.02 14.81 4.00
#